data_AF-A0A2E5I8X9-F1
#
_entry.id   AF-A0A2E5I8X9-F1
#
_cell.length_a   1.000
_cell.length_b   1.000
_cell.length_c   1.000
_cell.angle_alpha   90.00
_cell.angle_beta   90.00
_cell.angle_gamma   90.00
#
_symmetry.space_group_name_H-M   'P 1'
#
loop_
_entity.id
_entity.type
_entity.pdbx_description
1 polymer ?
#
loop_
_entity_poly.entity_id
_entity_poly.type
_entity_poly.pdbx_seq_one_letter_code
_entity_poly.pdbx_strand_id
1 'polypeptide(L)'
;MKQRGFTLIELLVVVAIIGILAGVGVVAFQGFVKDSKATVAKSNCLEVSKFIETETFKCTLGESKVMQTSSVPGSGLDCLDRTGRTVSVAARNYFSDNATSPLLNPYGPVGYGFHTNDANLASHAVRDNSDWSEDYYLGYCALEEDPASSKNIRLRICFDTPCSDRNNRLEKIITINF
;
A
#
# COMPACT_ATOMS: atom_id res chain seq x y z
N MET A 1 10.25 -44.58 -42.48
CA MET A 1 9.30 -43.75 -41.70
C MET A 1 8.98 -42.49 -42.49
N LYS A 2 7.72 -42.21 -42.84
CA LYS A 2 7.34 -40.96 -43.53
C LYS A 2 7.38 -39.81 -42.51
N GLN A 3 8.36 -38.92 -42.62
CA GLN A 3 8.34 -37.65 -41.90
C GLN A 3 7.25 -36.77 -42.50
N ARG A 4 6.21 -36.47 -41.71
CA ARG A 4 5.22 -35.44 -42.07
C ARG A 4 5.85 -34.09 -41.73
N GLY A 5 6.26 -33.35 -42.75
CA GLY A 5 6.75 -31.99 -42.59
C GLY A 5 5.60 -31.02 -42.32
N PHE A 6 5.84 -30.02 -41.48
CA PHE A 6 4.92 -28.90 -41.26
C PHE A 6 4.90 -28.01 -42.50
N THR A 7 3.72 -27.59 -42.97
CA THR A 7 3.64 -26.73 -44.15
C THR A 7 3.87 -25.26 -43.78
N LEU A 8 4.46 -24.49 -44.71
CA LEU A 8 4.67 -23.05 -44.49
C LEU A 8 3.35 -22.29 -44.28
N ILE A 9 2.26 -22.75 -44.92
CA ILE A 9 0.94 -22.12 -44.77
C ILE A 9 0.33 -22.38 -43.39
N GLU A 10 0.51 -23.59 -42.83
CA GLU A 10 0.10 -23.88 -41.46
C GLU A 10 0.82 -22.97 -40.46
N LEU A 11 2.11 -22.71 -40.69
CA LEU A 11 2.89 -21.80 -39.83
C LEU A 11 2.41 -20.35 -39.95
N LEU A 12 2.13 -19.89 -41.17
CA LEU A 12 1.70 -18.52 -41.42
C LEU A 12 0.36 -18.21 -40.74
N VAL A 13 -0.60 -19.14 -40.83
CA VAL A 13 -1.91 -18.97 -40.17
C VAL A 13 -1.77 -18.92 -38.64
N VAL A 14 -0.91 -19.77 -38.06
CA VAL A 14 -0.67 -19.76 -36.60
C VAL A 14 -0.07 -18.42 -36.16
N VAL A 15 0.92 -17.90 -36.89
CA VAL A 15 1.53 -16.59 -36.56
C VAL A 15 0.50 -15.47 -36.69
N ALA A 16 -0.36 -15.49 -37.71
CA ALA A 16 -1.42 -14.51 -37.88
C ALA A 16 -2.42 -14.51 -36.70
N ILE A 17 -2.84 -15.69 -36.24
CA ILE A 17 -3.75 -15.82 -35.09
C ILE A 17 -3.09 -15.33 -33.80
N ILE A 18 -1.83 -15.72 -33.54
CA ILE A 18 -1.07 -15.27 -32.36
C ILE A 18 -0.93 -13.73 -32.38
N GLY A 19 -0.69 -13.12 -33.54
CA GLY A 19 -0.60 -11.68 -33.68
C GLY A 19 -1.87 -10.94 -33.24
N ILE A 20 -3.04 -11.43 -33.65
CA ILE A 20 -4.34 -10.84 -33.25
C ILE A 20 -4.57 -11.01 -31.74
N LEU A 21 -4.33 -12.21 -31.20
CA LEU A 21 -4.52 -12.48 -29.78
C LEU A 21 -3.57 -11.66 -28.89
N ALA A 22 -2.33 -11.46 -29.33
CA ALA A 22 -1.37 -10.63 -28.61
C ALA A 22 -1.83 -9.17 -28.54
N GLY A 23 -2.36 -8.62 -29.63
CA GLY A 23 -2.84 -7.23 -29.67
C GLY A 23 -3.98 -6.95 -28.68
N VAL A 24 -5.01 -7.80 -28.69
CA VAL A 24 -6.17 -7.66 -27.77
C VAL A 24 -5.78 -8.00 -26.33
N GLY A 25 -4.96 -9.04 -26.15
CA GLY A 25 -4.54 -9.52 -24.84
C GLY A 25 -3.77 -8.49 -24.02
N VAL A 26 -2.90 -7.70 -24.65
CA VAL A 26 -2.08 -6.68 -23.94
C VAL A 26 -2.95 -5.58 -23.33
N VAL A 27 -3.92 -5.04 -24.08
CA VAL A 27 -4.78 -3.94 -23.58
C VAL A 27 -5.68 -4.43 -22.45
N ALA A 28 -6.27 -5.62 -22.59
CA ALA A 28 -7.08 -6.22 -21.54
C ALA A 28 -6.24 -6.46 -20.27
N PHE A 29 -5.03 -7.00 -20.42
CA PHE A 29 -4.12 -7.27 -19.30
C PHE A 29 -3.72 -6.00 -18.55
N GLN A 30 -3.45 -4.89 -19.25
CA GLN A 30 -3.15 -3.60 -18.62
C GLN A 30 -4.30 -3.10 -17.73
N GLY A 31 -5.55 -3.26 -18.17
CA GLY A 31 -6.74 -2.95 -17.35
C GLY A 31 -6.82 -3.79 -16.08
N PHE A 32 -6.66 -5.12 -16.19
CA PHE A 32 -6.64 -6.01 -15.03
C PHE A 32 -5.53 -5.69 -14.04
N VAL A 33 -4.33 -5.38 -14.52
CA VAL A 33 -3.21 -4.98 -13.66
C VAL A 33 -3.52 -3.68 -12.94
N LYS A 34 -4.14 -2.70 -13.61
CA LYS A 34 -4.55 -1.44 -12.99
C LYS A 34 -5.53 -1.67 -11.82
N ASP A 35 -6.59 -2.44 -12.06
CA ASP A 35 -7.61 -2.75 -11.03
C ASP A 35 -7.03 -3.59 -9.88
N SER A 36 -6.11 -4.50 -10.20
CA SER A 36 -5.40 -5.30 -9.20
C SER A 36 -4.55 -4.43 -8.29
N LYS A 37 -3.82 -3.45 -8.83
CA LYS A 37 -3.03 -2.50 -8.03
C LYS A 37 -3.91 -1.68 -7.10
N ALA A 38 -5.05 -1.19 -7.57
CA ALA A 38 -5.99 -0.43 -6.76
C ALA A 38 -6.54 -1.27 -5.60
N THR A 39 -6.85 -2.54 -5.88
CA THR A 39 -7.36 -3.49 -4.87
C THR A 39 -6.29 -3.80 -3.82
N VAL A 40 -5.06 -4.08 -4.24
CA VAL A 40 -3.94 -4.34 -3.32
C VAL A 40 -3.66 -3.12 -2.46
N ALA A 41 -3.64 -1.91 -3.03
CA ALA A 41 -3.38 -0.69 -2.27
C ALA A 41 -4.45 -0.47 -1.18
N LYS A 42 -5.73 -0.68 -1.51
CA LYS A 42 -6.82 -0.66 -0.52
C LYS A 42 -6.64 -1.72 0.55
N SER A 43 -6.29 -2.94 0.16
CA SER A 43 -6.06 -4.06 1.09
C SER A 43 -4.93 -3.77 2.06
N ASN A 44 -3.82 -3.21 1.59
CA ASN A 44 -2.69 -2.81 2.43
C ASN A 44 -3.13 -1.81 3.50
N CYS A 45 -3.91 -0.79 3.14
CA CYS A 45 -4.39 0.19 4.12
C CYS A 45 -5.39 -0.43 5.13
N LEU A 46 -6.24 -1.36 4.69
CA LEU A 46 -7.12 -2.09 5.59
C LEU A 46 -6.34 -2.96 6.58
N GLU A 47 -5.25 -3.59 6.13
CA GLU A 47 -4.35 -4.34 6.98
C GLU A 47 -3.67 -3.43 8.01
N VAL A 48 -3.20 -2.26 7.60
CA VAL A 48 -2.65 -1.24 8.50
C VAL A 48 -3.67 -0.81 9.55
N SER A 49 -4.93 -0.56 9.15
CA SER A 49 -6.00 -0.23 10.09
C SER A 49 -6.21 -1.34 11.11
N LYS A 50 -6.30 -2.59 10.65
CA LYS A 50 -6.50 -3.75 11.51
C LYS A 50 -5.31 -3.94 12.46
N PHE A 51 -4.10 -3.79 11.95
CA PHE A 51 -2.87 -3.85 12.74
C PHE A 51 -2.89 -2.81 13.86
N ILE A 52 -3.19 -1.55 13.54
CA ILE A 52 -3.30 -0.48 14.54
C ILE A 52 -4.33 -0.82 15.62
N GLU A 53 -5.53 -1.26 15.22
CA GLU A 53 -6.58 -1.66 16.17
C GLU A 53 -6.11 -2.81 17.07
N THR A 54 -5.46 -3.84 16.52
CA THR A 54 -4.99 -4.99 17.29
C THR A 54 -3.83 -4.67 18.23
N GLU A 55 -2.86 -3.87 17.79
CA GLU A 55 -1.69 -3.51 18.59
C GLU A 55 -2.07 -2.54 19.70
N THR A 56 -2.92 -1.55 19.39
CA THR A 56 -3.40 -0.64 20.44
C THR A 56 -4.30 -1.34 21.45
N PHE A 57 -5.01 -2.41 21.05
CA PHE A 57 -5.77 -3.23 21.99
C PHE A 57 -4.86 -3.97 22.99
N LYS A 58 -3.64 -4.36 22.61
CA LYS A 58 -2.67 -4.97 23.53
C LYS A 58 -2.30 -4.04 24.70
N CYS A 59 -2.29 -2.73 24.48
CA CYS A 59 -2.12 -1.77 25.56
C CYS A 59 -3.25 -1.85 26.61
N THR A 60 -4.47 -2.17 26.19
CA THR A 60 -5.61 -2.40 27.10
C THR A 60 -5.52 -3.76 27.80
N LEU A 61 -4.76 -4.71 27.23
CA LEU A 61 -4.46 -6.00 27.86
C LEU A 61 -3.31 -5.93 28.90
N GLY A 62 -2.69 -4.76 29.09
CA GLY A 62 -1.65 -4.55 30.10
C GLY A 62 -0.21 -4.53 29.59
N GLU A 63 -0.01 -4.54 28.26
CA GLU A 63 1.32 -4.33 27.69
C GLU A 63 1.80 -2.88 27.92
N SER A 64 3.10 -2.70 28.14
CA SER A 64 3.70 -1.37 28.32
C SER A 64 4.17 -0.77 26.99
N LYS A 65 4.56 -1.62 26.02
CA LYS A 65 4.98 -1.20 24.68
C LYS A 65 4.45 -2.16 23.61
N VAL A 66 4.05 -1.62 22.47
CA VAL A 66 3.50 -2.35 21.31
C VAL A 66 4.10 -1.82 20.00
N MET A 67 3.79 -2.41 18.85
CA MET A 67 4.32 -1.96 17.54
C MET A 67 5.85 -1.86 17.47
N GLN A 68 6.55 -2.78 18.13
CA GLN A 68 8.02 -2.78 18.17
C GLN A 68 8.59 -3.14 16.79
N THR A 69 9.65 -2.43 16.39
CA THR A 69 10.40 -2.73 15.16
C THR A 69 11.55 -3.69 15.49
N SER A 70 11.88 -4.59 14.57
CA SER A 70 12.99 -5.54 14.76
C SER A 70 14.36 -4.90 14.53
N SER A 71 14.41 -3.82 13.75
CA SER A 71 15.64 -3.12 13.41
C SER A 71 16.16 -2.18 14.50
N VAL A 72 15.31 -1.75 15.45
CA VAL A 72 15.70 -0.82 16.52
C VAL A 72 15.22 -1.34 17.87
N PRO A 73 16.11 -1.85 18.74
CA PRO A 73 15.77 -2.27 20.09
C PRO A 73 15.18 -1.12 20.93
N GLY A 74 14.05 -1.37 21.59
CA GLY A 74 13.36 -0.36 22.40
C GLY A 74 12.48 0.62 21.61
N SER A 75 12.33 0.41 20.30
CA SER A 75 11.33 1.09 19.47
C SER A 75 9.91 0.67 19.83
N GLY A 76 8.93 1.32 19.20
CA GLY A 76 7.52 1.01 19.33
C GLY A 76 6.73 2.10 20.05
N LEU A 77 5.44 1.86 20.17
CA LEU A 77 4.48 2.72 20.84
C LEU A 77 4.51 2.45 22.33
N ASP A 78 4.68 3.51 23.12
CA ASP A 78 4.40 3.44 24.56
C ASP A 78 2.89 3.44 24.79
N CYS A 79 2.43 2.54 25.65
CA CYS A 79 1.01 2.40 25.94
C CYS A 79 0.48 3.50 26.88
N LEU A 80 1.36 4.21 27.59
CA LEU A 80 1.04 5.38 28.40
C LEU A 80 0.88 6.63 27.52
N ASP A 81 -0.13 7.46 27.81
CA ASP A 81 -0.40 8.76 27.16
C ASP A 81 -0.38 8.73 25.62
N ARG A 82 -0.88 7.63 25.03
CA ARG A 82 -0.98 7.47 23.58
C ARG A 82 -2.01 8.40 22.95
N THR A 83 -1.67 8.97 21.80
CA THR A 83 -2.57 9.78 20.96
C THR A 83 -2.58 9.25 19.53
N GLY A 84 -3.53 9.69 18.71
CA GLY A 84 -3.60 9.38 17.29
C GLY A 84 -2.27 9.61 16.60
N ARG A 85 -1.56 10.68 16.96
CA ARG A 85 -0.23 11.01 16.45
C ARG A 85 0.84 10.00 16.87
N THR A 86 0.91 9.63 18.15
CA THR A 86 1.95 8.67 18.58
C THR A 86 1.72 7.28 17.98
N VAL A 87 0.46 6.87 17.87
CA VAL A 87 0.08 5.61 17.23
C VAL A 87 0.36 5.65 15.72
N SER A 88 0.04 6.74 15.02
CA SER A 88 0.31 6.87 13.59
C SER A 88 1.81 6.82 13.29
N VAL A 89 2.64 7.49 14.11
CA VAL A 89 4.11 7.44 13.99
C VAL A 89 4.63 6.02 14.21
N ALA A 90 4.20 5.35 15.27
CA ALA A 90 4.67 4.00 15.58
C ALA A 90 4.28 3.00 14.48
N ALA A 91 3.05 3.07 13.98
CA ALA A 91 2.59 2.22 12.87
C ALA A 91 3.41 2.47 11.59
N ARG A 92 3.71 3.73 11.26
CA ARG A 92 4.58 4.04 10.11
C ARG A 92 5.97 3.44 10.26
N ASN A 93 6.58 3.61 11.44
CA ASN A 93 7.91 3.06 11.70
C ASN A 93 7.92 1.54 11.58
N TYR A 94 6.88 0.88 12.08
CA TYR A 94 6.67 -0.57 11.93
C TYR A 94 6.65 -1.00 10.46
N PHE A 95 5.78 -0.42 9.64
CA PHE A 95 5.67 -0.79 8.22
C PHE A 95 6.82 -0.27 7.33
N SER A 96 7.64 0.64 7.85
CA SER A 96 8.87 1.09 7.20
C SER A 96 10.09 0.23 7.53
N ASP A 97 9.96 -0.69 8.49
CA ASP A 97 11.01 -1.64 8.85
C ASP A 97 10.90 -2.90 7.98
N ASN A 98 11.82 -3.01 7.01
CA ASN A 98 11.97 -4.16 6.11
C ASN A 98 12.03 -5.52 6.83
N ALA A 99 12.47 -5.57 8.09
CA ALA A 99 12.58 -6.81 8.85
C ALA A 99 11.24 -7.29 9.45
N THR A 100 10.23 -6.43 9.56
CA THR A 100 8.97 -6.75 10.29
C THR A 100 7.76 -6.98 9.39
N SER A 101 7.50 -6.11 8.41
CA SER A 101 6.48 -6.35 7.38
C SER A 101 6.53 -5.27 6.30
N PRO A 102 7.22 -5.49 5.16
CA PRO A 102 7.20 -4.52 4.07
C PRO A 102 5.88 -4.69 3.31
N LEU A 103 4.82 -4.02 3.76
CA LEU A 103 3.72 -3.71 2.86
C LEU A 103 4.27 -2.80 1.77
N LEU A 104 4.22 -3.24 0.52
CA LEU A 104 4.73 -2.48 -0.61
C LEU A 104 3.61 -1.78 -1.36
N ASN A 105 3.86 -0.59 -1.87
CA ASN A 105 2.97 0.12 -2.76
C ASN A 105 2.93 -0.61 -4.12
N PRO A 106 1.76 -1.11 -4.57
CA PRO A 106 1.65 -1.84 -5.84
C PRO A 106 1.86 -0.96 -7.09
N TYR A 107 1.86 0.36 -6.93
CA TYR A 107 2.24 1.31 -7.98
C TYR A 107 3.75 1.53 -8.07
N GLY A 108 4.52 0.96 -7.14
CA GLY A 108 5.95 1.19 -6.99
C GLY A 108 6.24 2.54 -6.33
N PRO A 109 7.49 3.01 -6.39
CA PRO A 109 7.86 4.34 -5.92
C PRO A 109 7.24 5.38 -6.85
N VAL A 110 6.07 5.90 -6.48
CA VAL A 110 5.48 7.07 -7.11
C VAL A 110 5.99 8.33 -6.42
N GLY A 111 6.47 9.28 -7.22
CA GLY A 111 7.01 10.56 -6.77
C GLY A 111 8.53 10.71 -6.77
N TYR A 112 9.05 11.66 -7.55
CA TYR A 112 10.47 12.02 -7.64
C TYR A 112 10.81 13.05 -6.55
N GLY A 113 10.88 12.63 -5.28
CA GLY A 113 10.98 13.57 -4.16
C GLY A 113 11.14 12.88 -2.82
N PHE A 114 12.02 11.89 -2.81
CA PHE A 114 12.23 11.05 -1.67
C PHE A 114 13.10 11.80 -0.63
N HIS A 115 12.49 12.34 0.43
CA HIS A 115 13.21 12.94 1.58
C HIS A 115 13.88 11.90 2.49
N THR A 116 14.28 10.78 1.93
CA THR A 116 15.03 9.73 2.60
C THR A 116 16.07 9.25 1.60
N ASN A 117 17.21 8.74 2.04
CA ASN A 117 18.30 8.39 1.11
C ASN A 117 18.25 6.91 0.68
N ASP A 118 17.19 6.20 1.11
CA ASP A 118 17.04 4.75 1.01
C ASP A 118 15.92 4.32 0.05
N ALA A 119 16.21 4.04 -1.23
CA ALA A 119 15.21 3.68 -2.24
C ALA A 119 14.24 2.53 -1.85
N ASN A 120 14.55 1.74 -0.82
CA ASN A 120 13.64 0.74 -0.27
C ASN A 120 12.47 1.36 0.49
N LEU A 121 12.67 2.47 1.22
CA LEU A 121 11.58 3.19 1.88
C LEU A 121 10.60 3.80 0.86
N ALA A 122 11.06 4.01 -0.38
CA ALA A 122 10.26 4.58 -1.45
C ALA A 122 9.10 3.66 -1.84
N SER A 123 9.25 2.37 -1.59
CA SER A 123 8.30 1.35 -1.98
C SER A 123 7.35 0.95 -0.85
N HIS A 124 7.52 1.43 0.39
CA HIS A 124 6.59 1.09 1.47
C HIS A 124 5.22 1.73 1.27
N ALA A 125 4.18 0.96 1.60
CA ALA A 125 2.79 1.34 1.45
C ALA A 125 2.37 2.42 2.46
N VAL A 126 3.02 2.55 3.61
CA VAL A 126 2.61 3.48 4.67
C VAL A 126 3.52 4.69 4.72
N ARG A 127 2.93 5.90 4.73
CA ARG A 127 3.67 7.17 4.73
C ARG A 127 3.07 8.20 5.68
N ASP A 128 3.90 9.15 6.09
CA ASP A 128 3.43 10.44 6.60
C ASP A 128 2.97 11.25 5.40
N ASN A 129 1.69 11.64 5.35
CA ASN A 129 1.24 12.51 4.27
C ASN A 129 -0.03 13.31 4.60
N SER A 130 0.04 14.62 4.37
CA SER A 130 -1.08 15.56 4.39
C SER A 130 -1.81 15.63 3.04
N ASP A 131 -1.13 15.37 1.91
CA ASP A 131 -1.58 15.79 0.57
C ASP A 131 -1.91 14.63 -0.39
N TRP A 132 -2.72 13.68 0.07
CA TRP A 132 -3.27 12.52 -0.66
C TRP A 132 -4.12 12.84 -1.91
N SER A 133 -4.28 14.11 -2.28
CA SER A 133 -4.97 14.56 -3.49
C SER A 133 -4.06 14.68 -4.72
N GLU A 134 -2.75 14.56 -4.55
CA GLU A 134 -1.80 14.59 -5.67
C GLU A 134 -1.49 13.17 -6.16
N ASP A 135 -1.36 13.01 -7.49
CA ASP A 135 -0.99 11.73 -8.12
C ASP A 135 0.36 11.19 -7.64
N TYR A 136 1.19 12.08 -7.07
CA TYR A 136 2.42 11.74 -6.36
C TYR A 136 2.21 10.72 -5.23
N TYR A 137 1.02 10.67 -4.63
CA TYR A 137 0.71 9.82 -3.48
C TYR A 137 -0.13 8.58 -3.81
N LEU A 138 -0.25 8.24 -5.09
CA LEU A 138 -1.02 7.07 -5.54
C LEU A 138 -0.58 5.78 -4.84
N GLY A 139 -1.54 5.11 -4.19
CA GLY A 139 -1.36 3.81 -3.57
C GLY A 139 -0.70 3.82 -2.19
N TYR A 140 -0.33 4.98 -1.63
CA TYR A 140 0.15 5.06 -0.25
C TYR A 140 -1.01 5.23 0.74
N CYS A 141 -0.88 4.54 1.86
CA CYS A 141 -1.67 4.67 3.07
C CYS A 141 -1.11 5.80 3.93
N ALA A 142 -1.79 6.94 3.89
CA ALA A 142 -1.48 8.08 4.75
C ALA A 142 -2.14 7.89 6.12
N LEU A 143 -1.35 8.04 7.19
CA LEU A 143 -1.83 8.00 8.57
C LEU A 143 -1.59 9.34 9.24
N GLU A 144 -2.65 9.95 9.75
CA GLU A 144 -2.59 11.25 10.45
C GLU A 144 -3.50 11.24 11.69
N GLU A 145 -3.17 12.00 12.72
CA GLU A 145 -4.10 12.28 13.81
C GLU A 145 -5.31 13.07 13.29
N ASP A 146 -6.50 12.76 13.78
CA ASP A 146 -7.68 13.54 13.45
C ASP A 146 -7.63 14.91 14.16
N PRO A 147 -7.71 16.04 13.45
CA PRO A 147 -7.76 17.36 14.09
C PRO A 147 -8.97 17.53 15.04
N ALA A 148 -10.02 16.72 14.89
CA ALA A 148 -11.19 16.75 15.77
C ALA A 148 -10.98 15.99 17.09
N SER A 149 -10.04 15.04 17.15
CA SER A 149 -9.82 14.20 18.32
C SER A 149 -8.46 13.53 18.30
N SER A 150 -7.67 13.74 19.35
CA SER A 150 -6.41 13.02 19.59
C SER A 150 -6.61 11.52 19.86
N LYS A 151 -7.84 11.02 19.90
CA LYS A 151 -8.15 9.58 19.96
C LYS A 151 -8.38 8.95 18.59
N ASN A 152 -8.51 9.76 17.55
CA ASN A 152 -8.84 9.31 16.21
C ASN A 152 -7.62 9.42 15.31
N ILE A 153 -7.46 8.42 14.44
CA ILE A 153 -6.48 8.39 13.37
C ILE A 153 -7.25 8.36 12.06
N ARG A 154 -6.86 9.21 11.12
CA ARG A 154 -7.35 9.16 9.75
C ARG A 154 -6.39 8.36 8.91
N LEU A 155 -6.93 7.30 8.32
CA LEU A 155 -6.28 6.52 7.28
C LEU A 155 -6.84 6.98 5.94
N ARG A 156 -6.00 7.53 5.08
CA ARG A 156 -6.39 8.01 3.75
C ARG A 156 -5.57 7.34 2.67
N ILE A 157 -6.18 7.11 1.52
CA ILE A 157 -5.52 6.56 0.33
C ILE A 157 -6.13 7.15 -0.94
N CYS A 158 -5.27 7.45 -1.91
CA CYS A 158 -5.65 7.55 -3.31
C CYS A 158 -5.33 6.21 -4.00
N PHE A 159 -6.31 5.59 -4.65
CA PHE A 159 -6.15 4.26 -5.25
C PHE A 159 -6.25 4.26 -6.77
N ASP A 160 -6.58 5.39 -7.40
CA ASP A 160 -6.56 5.54 -8.86
C ASP A 160 -6.24 6.99 -9.25
N THR A 161 -5.81 7.23 -10.48
CA THR A 161 -5.56 8.57 -10.99
C THR A 161 -6.76 9.11 -11.80
N PRO A 162 -7.02 10.43 -11.73
CA PRO A 162 -6.30 11.42 -10.93
C PRO A 162 -6.73 11.38 -9.46
N CYS A 163 -5.77 11.53 -8.56
CA CYS A 163 -5.99 11.66 -7.12
C CYS A 163 -6.71 12.95 -6.78
N SER A 164 -6.81 13.93 -7.68
CA SER A 164 -7.63 15.13 -7.44
C SER A 164 -9.12 14.81 -7.39
N ASP A 165 -9.57 13.74 -8.05
CA ASP A 165 -10.93 13.24 -7.95
C ASP A 165 -11.17 12.51 -6.61
N ARG A 166 -12.22 12.90 -5.91
CA ARG A 166 -12.64 12.28 -4.63
C ARG A 166 -13.08 10.82 -4.81
N ASN A 167 -13.60 10.45 -5.97
CA ASN A 167 -14.03 9.08 -6.26
C ASN A 167 -12.86 8.08 -6.25
N ASN A 168 -11.66 8.57 -6.53
CA ASN A 168 -10.44 7.77 -6.54
C ASN A 168 -9.76 7.70 -5.18
N ARG A 169 -10.42 8.21 -4.13
CA ARG A 169 -9.86 8.25 -2.79
C ARG A 169 -10.79 7.63 -1.76
N LEU A 170 -10.20 7.12 -0.68
CA LEU A 170 -10.91 6.57 0.46
C LEU A 170 -10.31 7.13 1.75
N GLU A 171 -11.18 7.37 2.74
CA GLU A 171 -10.80 7.77 4.10
C GLU A 171 -11.53 6.84 5.09
N LYS A 172 -10.80 6.39 6.11
CA LYS A 172 -11.32 5.65 7.25
C LYS A 172 -10.82 6.30 8.53
N ILE A 173 -11.71 6.47 9.50
CA ILE A 173 -11.34 6.91 10.84
C ILE A 173 -11.20 5.68 11.74
N ILE A 174 -10.07 5.60 12.44
CA ILE A 174 -9.77 4.57 13.43
C ILE A 174 -9.81 5.25 14.79
N THR A 175 -10.73 4.84 15.66
CA THR A 175 -10.78 5.35 17.03
C THR A 175 -10.00 4.40 17.93
N ILE A 176 -9.02 4.96 18.63
CA ILE A 176 -8.23 4.22 19.60
C ILE A 176 -8.97 4.25 20.95
N ASN A 177 -9.18 3.06 21.52
CA ASN A 177 -9.76 2.92 22.84
C ASN A 177 -8.63 2.99 23.90
N PHE A 178 -8.71 4.00 24.74
CA PHE A 178 -7.92 4.17 25.96
C PHE A 178 -8.77 4.89 27.00
#